data_AF-A0A257QAI8-F1
#
_entry.id   AF-A0A257QAI8-F1
#
_cell.length_a   1.000
_cell.length_b   1.000
_cell.length_c   1.000
_cell.angle_alpha   90.00
_cell.angle_beta   90.00
_cell.angle_gamma   90.00
#
_symmetry.space_group_name_H-M   'P 1'
#
loop_
_entity.id
_entity.type
_entity.pdbx_description
1 polymer ?
#
loop_
_entity_poly.entity_id
_entity_poly.type
_entity_poly.pdbx_seq_one_letter_code
_entity_poly.pdbx_strand_id
1 'polypeptide(L)'
;AAESGSASDKEISVLFVGRLEYRKGIDVLLEAIPLVLERNDKVRFRILGDDTLPKSGGSQSYKEEFLAADKGKRWQSHVKFEGRVDNDVLRDAYRACDIFVAPSRFESFGLVFLEAMREGKPVIGCLAGGMPEVVAKDENGLLVPPGDASTLAEAILQLAESKKLRAAMGKAGRMRFIEKFTSKAMAQSSLGLYEMACANFREESE
;
A
#
# COMPACT_ATOMS: atom_id res chain seq x y z
N ALA A 1 16.92 -24.91 -30.70
CA ALA A 1 15.96 -25.56 -29.79
C ALA A 1 15.34 -24.46 -28.95
N ALA A 2 14.03 -24.26 -29.10
CA ALA A 2 13.28 -23.23 -28.40
C ALA A 2 12.98 -23.72 -26.99
N GLU A 3 13.45 -23.00 -25.97
CA GLU A 3 12.93 -23.13 -24.61
C GLU A 3 11.88 -22.04 -24.38
N SER A 4 10.68 -22.31 -24.90
CA SER A 4 9.46 -21.62 -24.52
C SER A 4 9.04 -22.09 -23.12
N GLY A 5 9.68 -21.52 -22.10
CA GLY A 5 9.24 -21.66 -20.71
C GLY A 5 7.94 -20.88 -20.50
N SER A 6 6.84 -21.61 -20.33
CA SER A 6 5.54 -21.13 -19.84
C SER A 6 5.70 -20.08 -18.72
N ALA A 7 5.19 -18.87 -18.96
CA ALA A 7 5.11 -17.83 -17.94
C ALA A 7 4.12 -18.29 -16.85
N SER A 8 4.70 -18.84 -15.78
CA SER A 8 4.04 -19.56 -14.68
C SER A 8 2.73 -18.95 -14.20
N ASP A 9 1.79 -19.86 -13.97
CA ASP A 9 0.45 -19.78 -13.35
C ASP A 9 0.46 -19.30 -11.88
N LYS A 10 1.31 -18.32 -11.54
CA LYS A 10 1.54 -17.87 -10.16
C LYS A 10 0.45 -16.88 -9.74
N GLU A 11 -0.18 -17.15 -8.61
CA GLU A 11 -1.06 -16.20 -7.93
C GLU A 11 -0.35 -14.87 -7.66
N ILE A 12 -1.08 -13.76 -7.74
CA ILE A 12 -0.58 -12.41 -7.44
C ILE A 12 -1.08 -11.99 -6.07
N SER A 13 -0.16 -11.74 -5.14
CA SER A 13 -0.52 -11.32 -3.78
C SER A 13 -0.55 -9.80 -3.64
N VAL A 14 -1.71 -9.27 -3.26
CA VAL A 14 -1.95 -7.86 -2.92
C VAL A 14 -2.05 -7.73 -1.41
N LEU A 15 -1.25 -6.85 -0.83
CA LEU A 15 -1.20 -6.61 0.61
C LEU A 15 -1.77 -5.24 0.98
N PHE A 16 -2.67 -5.22 1.95
CA PHE A 16 -3.08 -4.02 2.68
C PHE A 16 -2.63 -4.12 4.14
N VAL A 17 -2.09 -3.02 4.67
CA VAL A 17 -1.70 -2.89 6.08
C VAL A 17 -2.28 -1.61 6.66
N GLY A 18 -3.13 -1.75 7.68
CA GLY A 18 -3.69 -0.63 8.41
C GLY A 18 -4.93 -1.00 9.20
N ARG A 19 -5.32 -0.14 10.16
CA ARG A 19 -6.63 -0.28 10.83
C ARG A 19 -7.74 -0.28 9.78
N LEU A 20 -8.72 -1.16 9.90
CA LEU A 20 -9.88 -1.19 8.99
C LEU A 20 -10.84 -0.07 9.40
N GLU A 21 -10.52 1.16 8.99
CA GLU A 21 -11.29 2.37 9.26
C GLU A 21 -11.49 3.19 7.98
N TYR A 22 -12.52 4.04 7.95
CA TYR A 22 -12.86 4.87 6.79
C TYR A 22 -11.68 5.72 6.29
N ARG A 23 -10.89 6.28 7.21
CA ARG A 23 -9.73 7.10 6.85
C ARG A 23 -8.68 6.30 6.06
N LYS A 24 -8.51 5.02 6.36
CA LYS A 24 -7.57 4.10 5.69
C LYS A 24 -8.07 3.59 4.34
N GLY A 25 -9.32 3.90 3.98
CA GLY A 25 -9.88 3.55 2.67
C GLY A 25 -10.18 2.06 2.51
N ILE A 26 -10.30 1.30 3.59
CA ILE A 26 -10.58 -0.15 3.49
C ILE A 26 -11.90 -0.41 2.76
N ASP A 27 -12.90 0.45 2.93
CA ASP A 27 -14.16 0.42 2.20
C ASP A 27 -13.94 0.44 0.68
N VAL A 28 -13.05 1.32 0.21
CA VAL A 28 -12.70 1.45 -1.21
C VAL A 28 -12.01 0.18 -1.71
N LEU A 29 -11.10 -0.40 -0.92
CA LEU A 29 -10.44 -1.65 -1.29
C LEU A 29 -11.44 -2.81 -1.38
N LEU A 30 -12.35 -2.93 -0.40
CA LEU A 30 -13.35 -4.00 -0.37
C LEU A 30 -14.34 -3.88 -1.54
N GLU A 31 -14.66 -2.66 -1.97
CA GLU A 31 -15.44 -2.42 -3.19
C GLU A 31 -14.67 -2.75 -4.48
N ALA A 32 -13.35 -2.53 -4.49
CA ALA A 32 -12.49 -2.81 -5.64
C ALA A 32 -12.20 -4.31 -5.82
N ILE A 33 -12.15 -5.10 -4.74
CA ILE A 33 -11.81 -6.53 -4.78
C ILE A 33 -12.66 -7.32 -5.80
N PRO A 34 -14.01 -7.24 -5.78
CA PRO A 34 -14.84 -7.94 -6.77
C PRO A 34 -14.53 -7.53 -8.21
N LEU A 35 -14.26 -6.24 -8.46
CA LEU A 35 -13.95 -5.72 -9.80
C LEU A 35 -12.63 -6.32 -10.33
N VAL A 36 -11.64 -6.46 -9.45
CA VAL A 36 -10.36 -7.12 -9.78
C VAL A 36 -10.59 -8.61 -10.06
N LEU A 37 -11.29 -9.32 -9.18
CA LEU A 37 -11.44 -10.77 -9.25
C LEU A 37 -12.36 -11.23 -10.40
N GLU A 38 -13.28 -10.39 -10.85
CA GLU A 38 -14.06 -10.64 -12.07
C GLU A 38 -13.19 -10.67 -13.34
N ARG A 39 -12.06 -9.95 -13.33
CA ARG A 39 -11.13 -9.87 -14.45
C ARG A 39 -9.90 -10.78 -14.29
N ASN A 40 -9.47 -11.02 -13.06
CA ASN A 40 -8.31 -11.84 -12.74
C ASN A 40 -8.48 -12.55 -11.39
N ASP A 41 -8.99 -13.78 -11.43
CA ASP A 41 -9.21 -14.63 -10.25
C ASP A 41 -7.90 -15.17 -9.62
N LYS A 42 -6.74 -14.97 -10.26
CA LYS A 42 -5.44 -15.34 -9.69
C LYS A 42 -4.93 -14.34 -8.66
N VAL A 43 -5.62 -13.22 -8.47
CA VAL A 43 -5.28 -12.24 -7.43
C VAL A 43 -5.77 -12.73 -6.06
N ARG A 44 -4.92 -12.58 -5.05
CA ARG A 44 -5.22 -12.87 -3.64
C ARG A 44 -4.93 -11.64 -2.80
N PHE A 45 -5.83 -11.32 -1.89
CA PHE A 45 -5.74 -10.17 -0.99
C PHE A 45 -5.40 -10.63 0.43
N ARG A 46 -4.38 -10.03 1.01
CA ARG A 46 -4.04 -10.14 2.43
C ARG A 46 -4.29 -8.80 3.11
N ILE A 47 -5.13 -8.81 4.12
CA ILE A 47 -5.58 -7.62 4.85
C ILE A 47 -5.12 -7.75 6.30
N LEU A 48 -4.12 -6.97 6.67
CA LEU A 48 -3.53 -6.94 8.01
C LEU A 48 -3.92 -5.64 8.72
N GLY A 49 -4.32 -5.78 9.98
CA GLY A 49 -4.68 -4.69 10.87
C GLY A 49 -5.95 -4.97 11.65
N ASP A 50 -6.28 -4.07 12.57
CA ASP A 50 -7.45 -4.20 13.43
C ASP A 50 -8.74 -4.22 12.60
N ASP A 51 -9.37 -5.39 12.51
CA ASP A 51 -10.59 -5.70 11.76
C ASP A 51 -11.85 -5.79 12.64
N THR A 52 -11.71 -5.42 13.92
CA THR A 52 -12.78 -5.45 14.93
C THR A 52 -13.48 -4.10 15.09
N LEU A 53 -12.94 -3.04 14.47
CA LEU A 53 -13.48 -1.70 14.58
C LEU A 53 -14.84 -1.61 13.87
N PRO A 54 -15.91 -1.20 14.57
CA PRO A 54 -17.19 -0.96 13.92
C PRO A 54 -17.06 0.20 12.93
N LYS A 55 -17.77 0.07 11.81
CA LYS A 55 -17.93 1.16 10.85
C LYS A 55 -18.60 2.35 11.55
N SER A 56 -18.20 3.57 11.21
CA SER A 56 -18.73 4.77 11.85
C SER A 56 -20.26 4.80 11.82
N GLY A 57 -20.88 4.79 13.00
CA GLY A 57 -22.34 4.82 13.15
C GLY A 57 -23.04 3.46 13.04
N GLY A 58 -22.31 2.34 12.96
CA GLY A 58 -22.87 0.99 12.90
C GLY A 58 -22.37 0.06 14.02
N SER A 59 -22.95 -1.14 14.10
CA SER A 59 -22.50 -2.21 15.01
C SER A 59 -21.53 -3.19 14.35
N GLN A 60 -21.47 -3.23 13.02
CA GLN A 60 -20.65 -4.17 12.26
C GLN A 60 -19.32 -3.56 11.82
N SER A 61 -18.28 -4.38 11.74
CA SER A 61 -17.01 -4.01 11.13
C SER A 61 -17.06 -4.11 9.59
N TYR A 62 -16.10 -3.47 8.91
CA TYR A 62 -15.98 -3.57 7.45
C TYR A 62 -15.80 -5.02 6.95
N LYS A 63 -15.12 -5.86 7.73
CA LYS A 63 -14.95 -7.29 7.43
C LYS A 63 -16.29 -8.02 7.50
N GLU A 64 -17.06 -7.79 8.56
CA GLU A 64 -18.35 -8.45 8.76
C GLU A 64 -19.34 -8.06 7.66
N GLU A 65 -19.42 -6.77 7.32
CA GLU A 65 -20.26 -6.26 6.23
C GLU A 65 -19.89 -6.90 4.89
N PHE A 66 -18.58 -6.96 4.57
CA PHE A 66 -18.10 -7.58 3.34
C PHE A 66 -18.46 -9.06 3.27
N LEU A 67 -18.16 -9.85 4.31
CA LEU A 67 -18.42 -11.30 4.33
C LEU A 67 -19.92 -11.63 4.35
N ALA A 68 -20.78 -10.73 4.81
CA ALA A 68 -22.23 -10.90 4.79
C ALA A 68 -22.85 -10.62 3.39
N ALA A 69 -22.23 -9.73 2.61
CA ALA A 69 -22.69 -9.37 1.27
C ALA A 69 -22.43 -10.48 0.23
N ASP A 70 -23.31 -10.60 -0.78
CA ASP A 70 -23.19 -11.64 -1.82
C ASP A 70 -21.85 -11.60 -2.56
N LYS A 71 -21.35 -10.39 -2.83
CA LYS A 71 -20.03 -10.20 -3.46
C LYS A 71 -18.89 -10.72 -2.59
N GLY A 72 -18.95 -10.51 -1.26
CA GLY A 72 -17.92 -11.02 -0.36
C GLY A 72 -18.02 -12.53 -0.16
N LYS A 73 -19.24 -13.09 -0.05
CA LYS A 73 -19.44 -14.54 -0.03
C LYS A 73 -18.86 -15.22 -1.27
N ARG A 74 -19.06 -14.63 -2.46
CA ARG A 74 -18.51 -15.14 -3.73
C ARG A 74 -16.98 -15.19 -3.73
N TRP A 75 -16.33 -14.16 -3.16
CA TRP A 75 -14.89 -13.96 -3.28
C TRP A 75 -14.10 -14.20 -1.99
N GLN A 76 -14.73 -14.71 -0.93
CA GLN A 76 -14.10 -14.87 0.39
C GLN A 76 -12.80 -15.69 0.38
N SER A 77 -12.68 -16.70 -0.50
CA SER A 77 -11.47 -17.52 -0.63
C SER A 77 -10.28 -16.76 -1.23
N HIS A 78 -10.50 -15.59 -1.82
CA HIS A 78 -9.46 -14.71 -2.35
C HIS A 78 -9.05 -13.63 -1.36
N VAL A 79 -9.72 -13.52 -0.20
CA VAL A 79 -9.49 -12.44 0.77
C VAL A 79 -9.20 -13.01 2.15
N LYS A 80 -7.97 -12.83 2.63
CA LYS A 80 -7.56 -13.25 3.96
C LYS A 80 -7.46 -12.04 4.88
N PHE A 81 -8.37 -11.94 5.85
CA PHE A 81 -8.27 -11.01 6.97
C PHE A 81 -7.46 -11.65 8.09
N GLU A 82 -6.32 -11.07 8.43
CA GLU A 82 -5.36 -11.64 9.40
C GLU A 82 -5.33 -10.89 10.74
N GLY A 83 -6.16 -9.85 10.88
CA GLY A 83 -6.23 -9.06 12.11
C GLY A 83 -4.90 -8.35 12.41
N ARG A 84 -4.69 -8.02 13.69
CA ARG A 84 -3.41 -7.53 14.18
C ARG A 84 -2.37 -8.65 14.17
N VAL A 85 -1.19 -8.36 13.64
CA VAL A 85 -0.05 -9.28 13.60
C VAL A 85 1.17 -8.66 14.28
N ASP A 86 2.14 -9.50 14.66
CA ASP A 86 3.42 -9.03 15.16
C ASP A 86 4.32 -8.47 14.03
N ASN A 87 5.45 -7.88 14.43
CA ASN A 87 6.38 -7.23 13.52
C ASN A 87 7.08 -8.20 12.55
N ASP A 88 7.28 -9.46 12.93
CA ASP A 88 7.99 -10.42 12.09
C ASP A 88 7.05 -10.93 10.99
N VAL A 89 5.81 -11.25 11.35
CA VAL A 89 4.74 -11.57 10.38
C VAL A 89 4.48 -10.40 9.44
N LEU A 90 4.49 -9.17 9.95
CA LEU A 90 4.32 -7.96 9.13
C LEU A 90 5.45 -7.82 8.09
N ARG A 91 6.71 -7.99 8.51
CA ARG A 91 7.87 -7.93 7.60
C ARG A 91 7.79 -9.02 6.54
N ASP A 92 7.41 -10.22 6.92
CA ASP A 92 7.27 -11.34 5.99
C ASP A 92 6.10 -11.12 5.02
N ALA A 93 5.01 -10.50 5.46
CA ALA A 93 3.92 -10.09 4.57
C ALA A 93 4.40 -9.10 3.50
N TYR A 94 5.14 -8.06 3.88
CA TYR A 94 5.73 -7.12 2.90
C TYR A 94 6.73 -7.81 1.97
N ARG A 95 7.55 -8.74 2.46
CA ARG A 95 8.50 -9.48 1.61
C ARG A 95 7.80 -10.39 0.61
N ALA A 96 6.72 -11.03 1.04
CA ALA A 96 6.00 -12.04 0.26
C ALA A 96 5.03 -11.45 -0.77
N CYS A 97 4.51 -10.23 -0.57
CA CYS A 97 3.55 -9.65 -1.50
C CYS A 97 4.17 -9.28 -2.86
N ASP A 98 3.32 -9.20 -3.89
CA ASP A 98 3.69 -8.70 -5.21
C ASP A 98 3.32 -7.23 -5.39
N ILE A 99 2.28 -6.78 -4.70
CA ILE A 99 1.74 -5.41 -4.75
C ILE A 99 1.36 -4.99 -3.33
N PHE A 100 1.73 -3.76 -2.94
CA PHE A 100 1.21 -3.13 -1.73
C PHE A 100 0.16 -2.07 -2.08
N VAL A 101 -0.96 -2.05 -1.37
CA VAL A 101 -2.06 -1.12 -1.60
C VAL A 101 -2.51 -0.48 -0.28
N ALA A 102 -2.63 0.84 -0.28
CA ALA A 102 -3.18 1.59 0.83
C ALA A 102 -3.98 2.79 0.29
N PRO A 103 -5.29 2.63 0.02
CA PRO A 103 -6.13 3.67 -0.59
C PRO A 103 -6.61 4.70 0.45
N SER A 104 -5.75 5.07 1.38
CA SER A 104 -6.05 6.02 2.44
C SER A 104 -6.55 7.34 1.87
N ARG A 105 -7.62 7.88 2.48
CA ARG A 105 -8.11 9.23 2.18
C ARG A 105 -7.16 10.31 2.68
N PHE A 106 -6.38 10.01 3.72
CA PHE A 106 -5.34 10.89 4.24
C PHE A 106 -4.27 10.09 5.00
N GLU A 107 -3.00 10.28 4.65
CA GLU A 107 -1.86 9.86 5.47
C GLU A 107 -0.92 11.03 5.76
N SER A 108 -0.46 11.09 7.01
CA SER A 108 0.50 12.10 7.46
C SER A 108 1.87 11.88 6.81
N PHE A 109 2.44 10.67 6.95
CA PHE A 109 3.76 10.33 6.38
C PHE A 109 3.76 9.01 5.60
N GLY A 110 2.80 8.12 5.83
CA GLY A 110 2.67 6.88 5.06
C GLY A 110 3.79 5.86 5.30
N LEU A 111 4.15 5.58 6.56
CA LEU A 111 5.21 4.60 6.91
C LEU A 111 5.02 3.24 6.23
N VAL A 112 3.77 2.79 6.07
CA VAL A 112 3.44 1.52 5.40
C VAL A 112 3.92 1.47 3.94
N PHE A 113 3.96 2.62 3.25
CA PHE A 113 4.52 2.73 1.90
C PHE A 113 6.04 2.60 1.93
N LEU A 114 6.71 3.22 2.91
CA LEU A 114 8.15 3.11 3.08
C LEU A 114 8.57 1.68 3.43
N GLU A 115 7.78 0.95 4.21
CA GLU A 115 8.01 -0.46 4.50
C GLU A 115 7.89 -1.33 3.24
N ALA A 116 6.86 -1.10 2.42
CA ALA A 116 6.71 -1.78 1.13
C ALA A 116 7.83 -1.43 0.14
N MET A 117 8.19 -0.16 0.02
CA MET A 117 9.29 0.32 -0.81
C MET A 117 10.63 -0.24 -0.34
N ARG A 118 10.82 -0.35 0.99
CA ARG A 118 11.98 -1.05 1.55
C ARG A 118 12.00 -2.49 1.07
N GLU A 119 10.91 -3.22 1.01
CA GLU A 119 10.93 -4.59 0.44
C GLU A 119 10.91 -4.63 -1.10
N GLY A 120 11.07 -3.47 -1.77
CA GLY A 120 11.12 -3.36 -3.23
C GLY A 120 9.79 -3.69 -3.90
N LYS A 121 8.67 -3.36 -3.23
CA LYS A 121 7.32 -3.63 -3.73
C LYS A 121 6.75 -2.40 -4.42
N PRO A 122 6.09 -2.56 -5.59
CA PRO A 122 5.32 -1.47 -6.17
C PRO A 122 4.16 -1.13 -5.22
N VAL A 123 3.89 0.17 -5.07
CA VAL A 123 2.86 0.67 -4.17
C VAL A 123 1.72 1.33 -4.96
N ILE A 124 0.49 1.15 -4.47
CA ILE A 124 -0.69 1.89 -4.93
C ILE A 124 -1.21 2.70 -3.75
N GLY A 125 -1.31 4.01 -3.92
CA GLY A 125 -1.83 4.96 -2.93
C GLY A 125 -2.79 5.96 -3.54
N CYS A 126 -3.37 6.83 -2.71
CA CYS A 126 -4.23 7.91 -3.18
C CYS A 126 -3.44 9.21 -3.38
N LEU A 127 -3.89 10.06 -4.30
CA LEU A 127 -3.41 11.44 -4.47
C LEU A 127 -3.92 12.34 -3.32
N ALA A 128 -3.52 12.05 -2.08
CA ALA A 128 -3.98 12.74 -0.88
C ALA A 128 -2.90 12.79 0.22
N GLY A 129 -2.95 13.83 1.06
CA GLY A 129 -1.99 14.01 2.17
C GLY A 129 -0.54 14.10 1.67
N GLY A 130 0.40 13.56 2.46
CA GLY A 130 1.83 13.53 2.10
C GLY A 130 2.21 12.51 1.04
N MET A 131 1.24 11.81 0.42
CA MET A 131 1.52 10.71 -0.50
C MET A 131 2.35 11.11 -1.74
N PRO A 132 2.07 12.25 -2.41
CA PRO A 132 2.84 12.67 -3.58
C PRO A 132 4.32 12.97 -3.27
N GLU A 133 4.68 13.17 -2.00
CA GLU A 133 6.07 13.37 -1.58
C GLU A 133 6.83 12.04 -1.48
N VAL A 134 6.12 10.95 -1.18
CA VAL A 134 6.70 9.59 -1.02
C VAL A 134 6.66 8.82 -2.32
N VAL A 135 5.52 8.86 -3.03
CA VAL A 135 5.25 8.13 -4.27
C VAL A 135 5.32 9.10 -5.45
N ALA A 136 6.36 8.95 -6.27
CA ALA A 136 6.46 9.62 -7.55
C ALA A 136 5.57 8.87 -8.56
N LYS A 137 4.49 9.53 -9.00
CA LYS A 137 3.48 8.96 -9.89
C LYS A 137 4.13 8.33 -11.13
N ASP A 138 3.73 7.11 -11.44
CA ASP A 138 4.17 6.31 -12.59
C ASP A 138 5.66 5.93 -12.60
N GLU A 139 6.43 6.32 -11.57
CA GLU A 139 7.83 5.94 -11.41
C GLU A 139 8.00 4.81 -10.40
N ASN A 140 7.53 5.02 -9.16
CA ASN A 140 7.73 4.07 -8.05
C ASN A 140 6.43 3.54 -7.46
N GLY A 141 5.29 3.95 -8.02
CA GLY A 141 3.97 3.51 -7.65
C GLY A 141 2.89 4.17 -8.49
N LEU A 142 1.65 3.76 -8.26
CA LEU A 142 0.47 4.33 -8.90
C LEU A 142 -0.31 5.16 -7.88
N LEU A 143 -0.80 6.33 -8.33
CA LEU A 143 -1.64 7.21 -7.53
C LEU A 143 -3.04 7.27 -8.13
N VAL A 144 -4.04 6.98 -7.31
CA VAL A 144 -5.46 6.98 -7.69
C VAL A 144 -6.24 8.08 -6.94
N PRO A 145 -7.41 8.52 -7.44
CA PRO A 145 -8.29 9.39 -6.68
C PRO A 145 -8.78 8.71 -5.39
N PRO A 146 -8.82 9.41 -4.25
CA PRO A 146 -9.37 8.85 -3.02
C PRO A 146 -10.87 8.57 -3.16
N GLY A 147 -11.32 7.41 -2.69
CA GLY A 147 -12.73 7.03 -2.74
C GLY A 147 -13.18 6.38 -4.06
N ASP A 148 -12.28 6.20 -5.04
CA ASP A 148 -12.61 5.60 -6.33
C ASP A 148 -12.17 4.13 -6.41
N ALA A 149 -13.11 3.22 -6.14
CA ALA A 149 -12.87 1.78 -6.18
C ALA A 149 -12.58 1.26 -7.58
N SER A 150 -13.16 1.87 -8.62
CA SER A 150 -12.94 1.46 -10.02
C SER A 150 -11.51 1.78 -10.46
N THR A 151 -11.05 3.01 -10.22
CA THR A 151 -9.67 3.40 -10.55
C THR A 151 -8.65 2.62 -9.70
N LEU A 152 -8.98 2.31 -8.44
CA LEU A 152 -8.17 1.43 -7.61
C LEU A 152 -8.05 0.02 -8.20
N ALA A 153 -9.15 -0.57 -8.67
CA ALA A 153 -9.17 -1.88 -9.31
C ALA A 153 -8.33 -1.90 -10.58
N GLU A 154 -8.44 -0.88 -11.44
CA GLU A 154 -7.62 -0.76 -12.66
C GLU A 154 -6.12 -0.68 -12.34
N ALA A 155 -5.73 0.08 -11.32
CA ALA A 155 -4.33 0.16 -10.89
C ALA A 155 -3.80 -1.19 -10.38
N ILE A 156 -4.61 -1.95 -9.63
CA ILE A 156 -4.26 -3.30 -9.17
C ILE A 156 -4.10 -4.24 -10.37
N LEU A 157 -5.02 -4.21 -11.34
CA LEU A 157 -5.00 -5.05 -12.52
C LEU A 157 -3.79 -4.74 -13.43
N GLN A 158 -3.50 -3.46 -13.67
CA GLN A 158 -2.33 -3.01 -14.42
C GLN A 158 -1.03 -3.59 -13.83
N LEU A 159 -0.90 -3.55 -12.50
CA LEU A 159 0.24 -4.16 -11.84
C LEU A 159 0.17 -5.69 -11.89
N ALA A 160 -1.00 -6.31 -11.70
CA ALA A 160 -1.16 -7.78 -11.71
C ALA A 160 -0.80 -8.41 -13.06
N GLU A 161 -1.09 -7.73 -14.16
CA GLU A 161 -0.84 -8.19 -15.54
C GLU A 161 0.62 -8.02 -15.98
N SER A 162 1.40 -7.14 -15.34
CA SER A 162 2.77 -6.83 -15.79
C SER A 162 3.84 -7.04 -14.72
N LYS A 163 4.47 -8.24 -14.73
CA LYS A 163 5.64 -8.54 -13.89
C LYS A 163 6.79 -7.56 -14.12
N LYS A 164 6.99 -7.11 -15.36
CA LYS A 164 8.02 -6.12 -15.72
C LYS A 164 7.75 -4.77 -15.03
N LEU A 165 6.50 -4.30 -15.06
CA LEU A 165 6.11 -3.05 -14.43
C LEU A 165 6.27 -3.13 -12.90
N ARG A 166 5.82 -4.24 -12.27
CA ARG A 166 6.02 -4.48 -10.84
C ARG A 166 7.49 -4.41 -10.45
N ALA A 167 8.35 -5.09 -11.21
CA ALA A 167 9.80 -5.10 -10.93
C ALA A 167 10.44 -3.71 -11.11
N ALA A 168 10.05 -2.96 -12.15
CA ALA A 168 10.56 -1.61 -12.40
C ALA A 168 10.16 -0.64 -11.28
N MET A 169 8.88 -0.57 -10.94
CA MET A 169 8.37 0.31 -9.88
C MET A 169 8.89 -0.09 -8.50
N GLY A 170 8.95 -1.39 -8.20
CA GLY A 170 9.54 -1.89 -6.96
C GLY A 170 11.01 -1.51 -6.79
N LYS A 171 11.81 -1.62 -7.86
CA LYS A 171 13.21 -1.17 -7.87
C LYS A 171 13.32 0.35 -7.65
N ALA A 172 12.51 1.15 -8.35
CA ALA A 172 12.49 2.60 -8.19
C ALA A 172 12.08 2.99 -6.75
N GLY A 173 11.09 2.31 -6.18
CA GLY A 173 10.66 2.49 -4.80
C GLY A 173 11.77 2.20 -3.79
N ARG A 174 12.47 1.08 -3.95
CA ARG A 174 13.62 0.72 -3.10
C ARG A 174 14.74 1.76 -3.18
N MET A 175 15.08 2.22 -4.39
CA MET A 175 16.11 3.24 -4.58
C MET A 175 15.74 4.53 -3.86
N ARG A 176 14.51 5.03 -4.06
CA ARG A 176 14.01 6.22 -3.36
C ARG A 176 14.04 6.06 -1.85
N PHE A 177 13.66 4.89 -1.33
CA PHE A 177 13.77 4.58 0.11
C PHE A 177 15.20 4.71 0.61
N ILE A 178 16.17 4.09 -0.09
CA ILE A 178 17.59 4.13 0.30
C ILE A 178 18.10 5.58 0.30
N GLU A 179 17.78 6.34 -0.74
CA GLU A 179 18.27 7.70 -0.95
C GLU A 179 17.70 8.71 0.04
N LYS A 180 16.41 8.61 0.37
CA LYS A 180 15.70 9.67 1.10
C LYS A 180 15.17 9.27 2.47
N PHE A 181 14.86 8.00 2.68
CA PHE A 181 14.01 7.56 3.79
C PHE A 181 14.68 6.54 4.73
N THR A 182 15.98 6.31 4.58
CA THR A 182 16.76 5.60 5.61
C THR A 182 16.93 6.50 6.82
N SER A 183 17.05 5.90 8.02
CA SER A 183 17.35 6.64 9.24
C SER A 183 18.60 7.53 9.08
N LYS A 184 19.63 7.02 8.40
CA LYS A 184 20.84 7.76 8.08
C LYS A 184 20.57 8.96 7.16
N ALA A 185 19.87 8.76 6.04
CA ALA A 185 19.57 9.84 5.09
C ALA A 185 18.72 10.94 5.74
N MET A 186 17.69 10.55 6.49
CA MET A 186 16.84 11.50 7.21
C MET A 186 17.64 12.26 8.28
N ALA A 187 18.47 11.57 9.08
CA ALA A 187 19.30 12.22 10.10
C ALA A 187 20.30 13.21 9.50
N GLN A 188 20.92 12.87 8.36
CA GLN A 188 21.82 13.77 7.64
C GLN A 188 21.09 15.02 7.13
N SER A 189 19.89 14.84 6.57
CA SER A 189 19.07 15.98 6.13
C SER A 189 18.65 16.87 7.29
N SER A 190 18.25 16.28 8.43
CA SER A 190 17.88 17.03 9.63
C SER A 190 19.08 17.77 10.24
N LEU A 191 20.26 17.15 10.26
CA LEU A 191 21.48 17.78 10.77
C LEU A 191 21.81 19.06 10.00
N GLY A 192 21.75 19.04 8.67
CA GLY A 192 22.00 20.24 7.86
C GLY A 192 21.01 21.37 8.17
N LEU A 193 19.74 21.06 8.45
CA LEU A 193 18.76 22.06 8.88
C LEU A 193 19.07 22.63 10.27
N TYR A 194 19.53 21.81 11.21
CA TYR A 194 19.97 22.29 12.52
C TYR A 194 21.23 23.14 12.44
N GLU A 195 22.21 22.77 11.61
CA GLU A 195 23.41 23.58 11.36
C GLU A 195 23.04 24.95 10.78
N MET A 196 22.11 24.98 9.80
CA MET A 196 21.57 26.24 9.26
C MET A 196 20.85 27.07 10.32
N ALA A 197 20.04 26.45 11.17
CA ALA A 197 19.33 27.15 12.24
C ALA A 197 20.30 27.75 13.26
N CYS A 198 21.32 26.99 13.67
CA CYS A 198 22.36 27.47 14.57
C CYS A 198 23.18 28.63 13.95
N ALA A 199 23.54 28.53 12.67
CA ALA A 199 24.30 29.57 11.99
C ALA A 199 23.52 30.89 11.82
N ASN A 200 22.20 30.81 11.72
CA ASN A 200 21.32 31.97 11.54
C ASN A 200 20.67 32.46 12.84
N PHE A 201 20.92 31.78 13.97
CA PHE A 201 20.39 32.18 15.26
C PHE A 201 20.94 33.57 15.64
N ARG A 202 20.04 34.49 15.94
CA ARG A 202 20.36 35.80 16.50
C ARG A 202 19.61 35.90 17.81
N GLU A 203 20.30 36.20 18.90
CA GLU A 203 19.64 36.59 20.14
C GLU A 203 18.89 37.89 19.90
N GLU A 204 17.59 37.92 20.22
CA GLU A 204 16.87 39.19 20.32
C GLU A 204 17.53 39.99 21.45
N SER A 205 18.09 41.14 21.09
CA SER A 205 18.60 42.10 22.08
C SER A 205 17.39 42.79 22.72
N GLU A 206 17.21 42.62 24.04
CA GLU A 206 16.25 43.36 24.86
C GLU A 206 16.51 44.88 24.86
#